data_AF-A0A9P6MDW8-F1
#
_entry.id   AF-A0A9P6MDW8-F1
#
_cell.length_a   1.000
_cell.length_b   1.000
_cell.length_c   1.000
_cell.angle_alpha   90.00
_cell.angle_beta   90.00
_cell.angle_gamma   90.00
#
_symmetry.space_group_name_H-M   'P 1'
#
loop_
_entity.id
_entity.type
_entity.pdbx_description
1 polymer ?
#
loop_
_entity_poly.entity_id
_entity_poly.type
_entity_poly.pdbx_seq_one_letter_code
_entity_poly.pdbx_strand_id
1 'polypeptide(L)'
;FSNRIKKTAIEQLAEMDEHEVVREVQEFYADYYAINPDCFSINLNGTTTSLYGDSFTSWDSTGFSRTVDGVLSVLLSLKKKPLIRYQKQSAMAKRLATELQAMVHELLGIRNGRVDLSEVPGIKPELKEIVLGCDQDPFFQKNMFLNLGDLGANIKGYVDEYQTRTKSNMNIESIADMKRFVEDYPEFRKLSGNVSKHVTLVGELSRLVEQGNMLEVSELEQSLACTDTHNNDLKNLQRLISSPKVNEASKIRLVQLYALRYEKFQAHALPSLIDLLYKNGLSEREIA
;
A
#
# COMPACT_ATOMS: atom_id res chain seq x y z
N PHE A 1 17.39 -19.42 -1.81
CA PHE A 1 15.91 -19.47 -1.73
C PHE A 1 15.38 -18.16 -1.17
N SER A 2 14.27 -17.62 -1.69
CA SER A 2 13.73 -16.31 -1.26
C SER A 2 13.04 -16.35 0.10
N ASN A 3 12.68 -17.54 0.57
CA ASN A 3 12.03 -17.78 1.85
C ASN A 3 12.56 -19.08 2.49
N ARG A 4 12.01 -19.44 3.66
CA ARG A 4 12.33 -20.67 4.38
C ARG A 4 12.11 -21.90 3.52
N ILE A 5 13.06 -22.82 3.56
CA ILE A 5 12.97 -24.11 2.88
C ILE A 5 12.58 -25.17 3.91
N LYS A 6 11.60 -26.03 3.56
CA LYS A 6 11.26 -27.18 4.39
C LYS A 6 12.38 -28.21 4.33
N LYS A 7 12.68 -28.87 5.45
CA LYS A 7 13.71 -29.93 5.51
C LYS A 7 13.49 -31.02 4.45
N THR A 8 12.24 -31.42 4.23
CA THR A 8 11.87 -32.39 3.20
C THR A 8 12.28 -31.97 1.79
N ALA A 9 12.23 -30.67 1.47
CA ALA A 9 12.66 -30.16 0.17
C ALA A 9 14.20 -30.14 0.05
N ILE A 10 14.91 -29.91 1.16
CA ILE A 10 16.38 -30.03 1.21
C ILE A 10 16.80 -31.49 1.02
N GLU A 11 16.12 -32.43 1.68
CA GLU A 11 16.36 -33.87 1.53
C GLU A 11 16.14 -34.31 0.07
N GLN A 12 15.06 -33.84 -0.56
CA GLN A 12 14.82 -34.10 -1.99
C GLN A 12 15.89 -33.48 -2.89
N LEU A 13 16.33 -32.25 -2.62
CA LEU A 13 17.42 -31.62 -3.38
C LEU A 13 18.73 -32.40 -3.24
N ALA A 14 19.01 -32.90 -2.04
CA ALA A 14 20.20 -33.72 -1.78
C ALA A 14 20.12 -35.08 -2.48
N GLU A 15 18.95 -35.72 -2.52
CA GLU A 15 18.74 -36.99 -3.24
C GLU A 15 18.92 -36.82 -4.75
N MET A 16 18.51 -35.68 -5.30
CA MET A 16 18.62 -35.39 -6.74
C MET A 16 20.00 -34.87 -7.17
N ASP A 17 20.88 -34.50 -6.24
CA ASP A 17 22.25 -34.02 -6.56
C ASP A 17 23.22 -35.19 -6.78
N GLU A 18 22.90 -36.07 -7.74
CA GLU A 18 23.70 -37.26 -8.07
C GLU A 18 25.16 -36.94 -8.46
N HIS A 19 25.42 -35.71 -8.90
CA HIS A 19 26.72 -35.26 -9.39
C HIS A 19 27.47 -34.36 -8.38
N GLU A 20 26.92 -34.18 -7.18
CA GLU A 20 27.48 -33.37 -6.07
C GLU A 20 27.93 -31.96 -6.53
N VAL A 21 27.15 -31.34 -7.40
CA VAL A 21 27.48 -30.02 -7.98
C VAL A 21 27.03 -28.88 -7.08
N VAL A 22 26.11 -29.12 -6.14
CA VAL A 22 25.61 -28.10 -5.23
C VAL A 22 26.70 -27.76 -4.21
N ARG A 23 27.21 -26.53 -4.29
CA ARG A 23 28.25 -26.04 -3.37
C ARG A 23 27.68 -25.35 -2.13
N GLU A 24 26.53 -24.71 -2.28
CA GLU A 24 25.97 -23.87 -1.24
C GLU A 24 24.45 -23.74 -1.38
N VAL A 25 23.76 -23.77 -0.25
CA VAL A 25 22.32 -23.51 -0.15
C VAL A 25 22.10 -22.44 0.90
N GLN A 26 21.61 -21.28 0.47
CA GLN A 26 21.34 -20.15 1.36
C GLN A 26 19.88 -19.68 1.24
N GLU A 27 19.35 -19.21 2.36
CA GLU A 27 18.07 -18.51 2.46
C GLU A 27 18.33 -16.99 2.47
N PHE A 28 17.75 -16.29 1.50
CA PHE A 28 17.78 -14.84 1.39
C PHE A 28 16.34 -14.33 1.48
N TYR A 29 15.96 -13.77 2.62
CA TYR A 29 14.60 -13.30 2.88
C TYR A 29 14.25 -12.03 2.08
N ALA A 30 14.08 -12.16 0.78
CA ALA A 30 13.74 -11.10 -0.17
C ALA A 30 12.50 -11.47 -1.01
N ASP A 31 11.49 -12.04 -0.36
CA ASP A 31 10.28 -12.59 -0.99
C ASP A 31 9.18 -11.54 -1.21
N TYR A 32 9.57 -10.32 -1.58
CA TYR A 32 8.71 -9.16 -1.77
C TYR A 32 9.35 -8.16 -2.75
N TYR A 33 8.53 -7.31 -3.36
CA TYR A 33 8.97 -6.24 -4.24
C TYR A 33 9.13 -4.95 -3.44
N ALA A 34 10.34 -4.44 -3.31
CA ALA A 34 10.58 -3.09 -2.79
C ALA A 34 10.21 -2.06 -3.87
N ILE A 35 9.20 -1.24 -3.60
CA ILE A 35 8.74 -0.17 -4.51
C ILE A 35 9.46 1.12 -4.15
N ASN A 36 9.40 1.50 -2.87
CA ASN A 36 10.08 2.66 -2.27
C ASN A 36 10.79 2.22 -0.98
N PRO A 37 11.67 3.03 -0.38
CA PRO A 37 12.33 2.70 0.89
C PRO A 37 11.38 2.32 2.04
N ASP A 38 10.14 2.79 2.00
CA ASP A 38 9.07 2.58 2.98
C ASP A 38 7.87 1.80 2.42
N CYS A 39 7.92 1.36 1.16
CA CYS A 39 6.80 0.72 0.48
C CYS A 39 7.23 -0.59 -0.18
N PHE A 40 6.50 -1.67 0.12
CA PHE A 40 6.70 -2.97 -0.51
C PHE A 40 5.38 -3.56 -0.99
N SER A 41 5.47 -4.49 -1.94
CA SER A 41 4.34 -5.30 -2.41
C SER A 41 4.67 -6.79 -2.35
N ILE A 42 3.71 -7.60 -1.92
CA ILE A 42 3.80 -9.07 -1.90
C ILE A 42 3.32 -9.66 -3.25
N ASN A 43 2.82 -8.80 -4.15
CA ASN A 43 2.36 -9.17 -5.50
C ASN A 43 1.29 -10.29 -5.48
N LEU A 44 0.29 -10.13 -4.62
CA LEU A 44 -0.93 -10.94 -4.68
C LEU A 44 -1.72 -10.53 -5.92
N ASN A 45 -2.06 -11.50 -6.77
CA ASN A 45 -2.83 -11.26 -7.97
C ASN A 45 -4.17 -11.99 -7.82
N GLY A 46 -5.28 -11.27 -7.91
CA GLY A 46 -6.62 -11.83 -7.71
C GLY A 46 -6.97 -13.01 -8.64
N THR A 47 -6.24 -13.21 -9.74
CA THR A 47 -6.45 -14.34 -10.67
C THR A 47 -5.67 -15.60 -10.31
N THR A 48 -4.55 -15.50 -9.60
CA THR A 48 -3.67 -16.65 -9.28
C THR A 48 -3.51 -16.88 -7.78
N THR A 49 -3.62 -15.82 -6.98
CA THR A 49 -3.52 -15.81 -5.52
C THR A 49 -4.58 -14.87 -4.96
N SER A 50 -5.83 -15.35 -4.93
CA SER A 50 -6.94 -14.61 -4.34
C SER A 50 -6.68 -14.33 -2.85
N LEU A 51 -7.19 -13.21 -2.36
CA LEU A 51 -7.17 -12.89 -0.93
C LEU A 51 -8.29 -13.63 -0.18
N TYR A 52 -9.47 -13.66 -0.79
CA TYR A 52 -10.68 -14.23 -0.22
C TYR A 52 -10.91 -15.64 -0.75
N GLY A 53 -11.26 -16.55 0.15
CA GLY A 53 -11.76 -17.89 -0.18
C GLY A 53 -13.27 -17.86 -0.43
N ASP A 54 -13.99 -18.81 0.16
CA ASP A 54 -15.45 -18.98 -0.03
C ASP A 54 -16.31 -17.82 0.52
N SER A 55 -15.72 -16.96 1.35
CA SER A 55 -16.39 -15.78 1.90
C SER A 55 -15.44 -14.59 2.03
N PHE A 56 -15.99 -13.38 2.08
CA PHE A 56 -15.24 -12.13 2.35
C PHE A 56 -14.61 -12.04 3.75
N THR A 57 -14.86 -13.05 4.61
CA THR A 57 -14.29 -13.13 5.96
C THR A 57 -13.28 -14.27 6.11
N SER A 58 -13.05 -15.04 5.04
CA SER A 58 -12.18 -16.21 5.04
C SER A 58 -11.04 -16.01 4.03
N TRP A 59 -9.84 -16.43 4.44
CA TRP A 59 -8.69 -16.46 3.55
C TRP A 59 -8.79 -17.59 2.55
N ASP A 60 -8.36 -17.32 1.32
CA ASP A 60 -7.87 -18.37 0.43
C ASP A 60 -6.58 -18.98 1.00
N SER A 61 -6.40 -20.29 0.85
CA SER A 61 -5.25 -20.99 1.43
C SER A 61 -3.92 -20.57 0.81
N THR A 62 -3.89 -20.36 -0.50
CA THR A 62 -2.68 -19.99 -1.24
C THR A 62 -2.32 -18.54 -0.98
N GLY A 63 -3.31 -17.64 -1.06
CA GLY A 63 -3.15 -16.23 -0.71
C GLY A 63 -2.70 -16.03 0.73
N PHE A 64 -3.22 -16.84 1.66
CA PHE A 64 -2.80 -16.80 3.07
C PHE A 64 -1.32 -17.16 3.23
N SER A 65 -0.89 -18.31 2.72
CA SER A 65 0.51 -18.75 2.84
C SER A 65 1.45 -17.71 2.22
N ARG A 66 1.13 -17.25 1.00
CA ARG A 66 1.92 -16.24 0.31
C ARG A 66 2.04 -14.93 1.11
N THR A 67 0.96 -14.52 1.76
CA THR A 67 0.95 -13.30 2.59
C THR A 67 1.80 -13.46 3.85
N VAL A 68 1.67 -14.60 4.54
CA VAL A 68 2.50 -14.93 5.72
C VAL A 68 3.97 -14.94 5.34
N ASP A 69 4.33 -15.66 4.27
CA ASP A 69 5.69 -15.80 3.77
C ASP A 69 6.29 -14.45 3.36
N GLY A 70 5.52 -13.63 2.63
CA GLY A 70 5.97 -12.30 2.19
C GLY A 70 6.17 -11.33 3.35
N VAL A 71 5.23 -11.25 4.30
CA VAL A 71 5.38 -10.38 5.48
C VAL A 71 6.52 -10.86 6.36
N LEU A 72 6.63 -12.16 6.59
CA LEU A 72 7.72 -12.74 7.38
C LEU A 72 9.08 -12.42 6.74
N SER A 73 9.20 -12.54 5.42
CA SER A 73 10.41 -12.17 4.70
C SER A 73 10.81 -10.71 4.92
N VAL A 74 9.85 -9.78 4.95
CA VAL A 74 10.10 -8.35 5.26
C VAL A 74 10.61 -8.18 6.69
N LEU A 75 10.01 -8.90 7.66
CA LEU A 75 10.46 -8.80 9.06
C LEU A 75 11.89 -9.31 9.24
N LEU A 76 12.23 -10.41 8.56
CA LEU A 76 13.56 -11.01 8.61
C LEU A 76 14.61 -10.17 7.88
N SER A 77 14.28 -9.60 6.71
CA SER A 77 15.20 -8.71 5.98
C SER A 77 15.54 -7.45 6.77
N LEU A 78 14.54 -6.87 7.45
CA LEU A 78 14.72 -5.70 8.33
C LEU A 78 15.29 -6.06 9.70
N LYS A 79 15.39 -7.36 10.02
CA LYS A 79 15.78 -7.90 11.34
C LYS A 79 14.94 -7.29 12.47
N LYS A 80 13.63 -7.16 12.26
CA LYS A 80 12.69 -6.55 13.21
C LYS A 80 11.74 -7.58 13.80
N LYS A 81 11.49 -7.43 15.10
CA LYS A 81 10.52 -8.22 15.87
C LYS A 81 9.44 -7.30 16.44
N PRO A 82 8.42 -6.96 15.64
CA PRO A 82 7.41 -6.00 16.07
C PRO A 82 6.41 -6.60 17.05
N LEU A 83 5.80 -5.75 17.86
CA LEU A 83 4.53 -6.07 18.49
C LEU A 83 3.44 -6.04 17.42
N ILE A 84 2.82 -7.20 17.14
CA ILE A 84 1.83 -7.32 16.07
C ILE A 84 0.46 -6.80 16.57
N ARG A 85 -0.10 -5.83 15.84
CA ARG A 85 -1.45 -5.30 16.06
C ARG A 85 -2.30 -5.54 14.82
N TYR A 86 -3.60 -5.78 15.01
CA TYR A 86 -4.53 -6.07 13.92
C TYR A 86 -5.90 -5.41 14.17
N GLN A 87 -6.69 -5.25 13.11
CA GLN A 87 -8.05 -4.71 13.21
C GLN A 87 -8.99 -5.72 13.87
N LYS A 88 -9.57 -5.38 15.03
CA LYS A 88 -10.41 -6.30 15.83
C LYS A 88 -11.61 -6.89 15.07
N GLN A 89 -12.21 -6.10 14.16
CA GLN A 89 -13.37 -6.54 13.38
C GLN A 89 -13.01 -7.47 12.21
N SER A 90 -11.73 -7.60 11.86
CA SER A 90 -11.28 -8.48 10.78
C SER A 90 -10.79 -9.81 11.32
N ALA A 91 -11.60 -10.86 11.16
CA ALA A 91 -11.20 -12.23 11.48
C ALA A 91 -9.97 -12.69 10.67
N MET A 92 -9.88 -12.23 9.42
CA MET A 92 -8.74 -12.46 8.55
C MET A 92 -7.45 -11.86 9.11
N ALA A 93 -7.48 -10.59 9.54
CA ALA A 93 -6.33 -9.92 10.13
C ALA A 93 -5.90 -10.59 11.44
N LYS A 94 -6.86 -11.03 12.27
CA LYS A 94 -6.58 -11.79 13.49
C LYS A 94 -5.82 -13.08 13.18
N ARG A 95 -6.29 -13.87 12.21
CA ARG A 95 -5.64 -15.13 11.80
C ARG A 95 -4.21 -14.88 11.31
N LEU A 96 -4.01 -13.90 10.43
CA LEU A 96 -2.69 -13.52 9.93
C LEU A 96 -1.75 -13.10 11.07
N ALA A 97 -2.24 -12.29 12.01
CA ALA A 97 -1.46 -11.84 13.15
C ALA A 97 -1.03 -13.00 14.07
N THR A 98 -1.94 -13.95 14.34
CA THR A 98 -1.63 -15.14 15.15
C THR A 98 -0.55 -16.00 14.48
N GLU A 99 -0.65 -16.22 13.17
CA GLU A 99 0.31 -17.02 12.42
C GLU A 99 1.68 -16.35 12.37
N LEU A 100 1.73 -15.06 12.04
CA LEU A 100 2.97 -14.29 12.04
C LEU A 100 3.60 -14.26 13.43
N GLN A 101 2.80 -14.13 14.50
CA GLN A 101 3.32 -14.17 15.86
C GLN A 101 3.95 -15.52 16.19
N ALA A 102 3.31 -16.64 15.80
CA ALA A 102 3.86 -17.98 15.98
C ALA A 102 5.18 -18.16 15.20
N MET A 103 5.20 -17.76 13.92
CA MET A 103 6.38 -17.88 13.05
C MET A 103 7.54 -17.01 13.53
N VAL A 104 7.28 -15.76 13.92
CA VAL A 104 8.29 -14.86 14.47
C VAL A 104 8.78 -15.35 15.83
N HIS A 105 7.92 -15.96 16.65
CA HIS A 105 8.30 -16.55 17.92
C HIS A 105 9.21 -17.77 17.74
N GLU A 106 8.89 -18.64 16.77
CA GLU A 106 9.71 -19.80 16.37
C GLU A 106 11.08 -19.36 15.84
N LEU A 107 11.11 -18.38 14.92
CA LEU A 107 12.32 -18.00 14.19
C LEU A 107 13.23 -17.01 14.94
N LEU A 108 12.64 -16.07 15.69
CA LEU A 108 13.39 -15.08 16.47
C LEU A 108 13.50 -15.44 17.95
N GLY A 109 13.16 -16.68 18.33
CA GLY A 109 13.42 -17.27 19.64
C GLY A 109 12.99 -16.43 20.85
N ILE A 110 11.69 -16.36 21.14
CA ILE A 110 11.28 -16.02 22.52
C ILE A 110 11.05 -17.34 23.25
N ARG A 111 11.72 -17.57 24.38
CA ARG A 111 11.22 -18.49 25.40
C ARG A 111 10.64 -17.64 26.53
N ASN A 112 9.32 -17.61 26.67
CA ASN A 112 8.60 -16.98 27.79
C ASN A 112 9.05 -15.53 28.15
N GLY A 113 9.14 -14.65 27.15
CA GLY A 113 9.37 -13.21 27.37
C GLY A 113 10.80 -12.82 27.78
N ARG A 114 11.81 -13.69 27.60
CA ARG A 114 13.23 -13.39 27.85
C ARG A 114 14.07 -13.47 26.58
N VAL A 115 14.99 -12.53 26.44
CA VAL A 115 16.05 -12.50 25.41
C VAL A 115 17.35 -12.91 26.11
N ASP A 116 17.96 -14.01 25.66
CA ASP A 116 19.23 -14.50 26.20
C ASP A 116 20.39 -13.87 25.41
N LEU A 117 21.26 -13.13 26.09
CA LEU A 117 22.45 -12.48 25.54
C LEU A 117 23.76 -13.17 25.99
N SER A 118 23.67 -14.41 26.49
CA SER A 118 24.83 -15.16 27.02
C SER A 118 25.91 -15.50 26.00
N GLU A 119 25.60 -15.46 24.70
CA GLU A 119 26.52 -15.73 23.59
C GLU A 119 27.32 -14.48 23.14
N VAL A 120 27.05 -13.29 23.69
CA VAL A 120 27.74 -12.05 23.29
C VAL A 120 29.05 -11.86 24.08
N PRO A 121 30.23 -11.80 23.42
CA PRO A 121 31.51 -11.61 24.12
C PRO A 121 31.58 -10.23 24.79
N GLY A 122 31.84 -10.20 26.11
CA GLY A 122 32.08 -8.97 26.87
C GLY A 122 30.85 -8.34 27.55
N ILE A 123 29.69 -9.00 27.56
CA ILE A 123 28.49 -8.50 28.25
C ILE A 123 28.62 -8.61 29.78
N LYS A 124 28.21 -7.57 30.51
CA LYS A 124 28.21 -7.59 31.99
C LYS A 124 27.16 -8.57 32.52
N PRO A 125 27.41 -9.29 33.63
CA PRO A 125 26.49 -10.30 34.18
C PRO A 125 25.07 -9.79 34.45
N GLU A 126 24.92 -8.51 34.80
CA GLU A 126 23.62 -7.86 35.05
C GLU A 126 22.77 -7.56 33.79
N LEU A 127 23.33 -7.72 32.58
CA LEU A 127 22.63 -7.45 31.30
C LEU A 127 22.26 -8.71 30.53
N LYS A 128 22.39 -9.90 31.16
CA LYS A 128 22.15 -11.20 30.53
C LYS A 128 20.67 -11.52 30.30
N GLU A 129 19.77 -10.89 31.05
CA GLU A 129 18.32 -11.00 30.85
C GLU A 129 17.63 -9.64 31.02
N ILE A 130 16.85 -9.24 30.02
CA ILE A 130 15.96 -8.07 30.11
C ILE A 130 14.53 -8.53 29.76
N VAL A 131 13.57 -8.18 30.62
CA VAL A 131 12.14 -8.51 30.49
C VAL A 131 11.42 -7.34 29.84
N LEU A 132 10.68 -7.61 28.75
CA LEU A 132 9.79 -6.63 28.11
C LEU A 132 8.35 -7.14 28.23
N GLY A 133 7.59 -6.58 29.18
CA GLY A 133 6.17 -6.88 29.38
C GLY A 133 5.30 -5.68 28.98
N CYS A 134 4.23 -5.93 28.22
CA CYS A 134 3.30 -4.90 27.75
C CYS A 134 2.47 -4.23 28.86
N ASP A 135 2.53 -4.74 30.10
CA ASP A 135 1.65 -4.32 31.20
C ASP A 135 2.30 -3.27 32.13
N GLN A 136 3.56 -2.90 31.89
CA GLN A 136 4.33 -2.01 32.79
C GLN A 136 4.88 -0.74 32.10
N ASP A 137 4.38 -0.36 30.92
CA ASP A 137 4.86 0.83 30.20
C ASP A 137 3.75 1.90 30.01
N PRO A 138 3.70 2.92 30.88
CA PRO A 138 2.80 4.07 30.77
C PRO A 138 3.05 4.95 29.53
N PHE A 139 4.26 4.93 28.96
CA PHE A 139 4.61 5.66 27.74
C PHE A 139 4.02 4.95 26.51
N PHE A 140 4.00 3.62 26.51
CA PHE A 140 3.38 2.81 25.47
C PHE A 140 1.86 2.98 25.46
N GLN A 141 1.22 2.98 26.63
CA GLN A 141 -0.23 3.14 26.77
C GLN A 141 -0.73 4.51 26.24
N LYS A 142 0.09 5.55 26.35
CA LYS A 142 -0.27 6.93 25.96
C LYS A 142 -0.03 7.24 24.47
N ASN A 143 0.90 6.54 23.82
CA ASN A 143 1.23 6.76 22.40
C ASN A 143 0.62 5.72 21.43
N MET A 144 -0.07 4.71 21.97
CA MET A 144 -0.65 3.58 21.21
C MET A 144 -1.75 3.97 20.20
N PHE A 145 -2.30 5.18 20.29
CA PHE A 145 -3.44 5.66 19.50
C PHE A 145 -3.18 6.97 18.74
N LEU A 146 -1.92 7.42 18.62
CA LEU A 146 -1.60 8.64 17.87
C LEU A 146 -1.56 8.38 16.36
N ASN A 147 -2.05 9.35 15.60
CA ASN A 147 -2.24 9.26 14.15
C ASN A 147 -1.01 9.83 13.42
N LEU A 148 -0.81 9.44 12.17
CA LEU A 148 0.31 9.85 11.28
C LEU A 148 0.50 11.39 11.14
N GLY A 149 -0.45 12.21 11.60
CA GLY A 149 -0.34 13.67 11.65
C GLY A 149 0.70 14.19 12.65
N ASP A 150 0.91 13.50 13.78
CA ASP A 150 1.92 13.90 14.78
C ASP A 150 3.35 13.59 14.33
N LEU A 151 3.51 12.64 13.40
CA LEU A 151 4.77 12.37 12.70
C LEU A 151 5.08 13.45 11.65
N GLY A 152 4.04 14.06 11.06
CA GLY A 152 4.16 15.15 10.08
C GLY A 152 4.71 16.46 10.65
N ALA A 153 4.51 16.72 11.94
CA ALA A 153 5.09 17.89 12.62
C ALA A 153 6.63 17.87 12.64
N ASN A 154 7.24 16.67 12.67
CA ASN A 154 8.70 16.50 12.60
C ASN A 154 9.26 16.61 11.17
N ILE A 155 8.44 16.34 10.14
CA ILE A 155 8.85 16.46 8.72
C ILE A 155 8.87 17.93 8.29
N LYS A 156 8.00 18.78 8.86
CA LYS A 156 7.95 20.21 8.55
C LYS A 156 9.24 20.95 8.92
N GLY A 157 9.89 20.56 10.03
CA GLY A 157 11.20 21.11 10.43
C GLY A 157 12.34 20.76 9.46
N TYR A 158 12.24 19.64 8.75
CA TYR A 158 13.25 19.18 7.79
C TYR A 158 13.11 19.85 6.41
N VAL A 159 11.90 20.30 6.06
CA VAL A 159 11.61 20.99 4.79
C VAL A 159 12.00 22.48 4.86
N ASP A 160 11.83 23.11 6.02
CA ASP A 160 12.25 24.50 6.25
C ASP A 160 13.79 24.66 6.18
N GLU A 161 14.54 23.63 6.57
CA GLU A 161 16.01 23.61 6.48
C GLU A 161 16.52 23.50 5.03
N TYR A 162 15.74 22.88 4.13
CA TYR A 162 16.08 22.73 2.70
C TYR A 162 15.74 23.97 1.86
N GLN A 163 14.70 24.73 2.25
CA GLN A 163 14.33 25.99 1.57
C GLN A 163 15.34 27.12 1.78
N THR A 164 16.17 27.05 2.82
CA THR A 164 17.13 28.12 3.15
C THR A 164 18.43 28.03 2.33
N ARG A 165 18.64 26.94 1.57
CA ARG A 165 19.91 26.66 0.86
C ARG A 165 19.89 26.74 -0.66
N THR A 166 18.79 27.15 -1.31
CA THR A 166 18.78 27.31 -2.77
C THR A 166 17.96 28.53 -3.20
N LYS A 167 18.54 29.72 -3.00
CA LYS A 167 18.13 30.93 -3.71
C LYS A 167 18.90 31.01 -5.03
N SER A 168 18.25 30.67 -6.13
CA SER A 168 18.66 31.11 -7.46
C SER A 168 17.46 31.73 -8.17
N ASN A 169 17.53 33.03 -8.38
CA ASN A 169 16.58 33.83 -9.16
C ASN A 169 16.56 33.32 -10.61
N MET A 170 15.39 32.95 -11.13
CA MET A 170 14.96 33.16 -12.52
C MET A 170 13.48 32.76 -12.67
N ASN A 171 12.64 33.67 -13.17
CA ASN A 171 11.22 33.41 -13.44
C ASN A 171 11.07 32.58 -14.72
N ILE A 172 10.39 31.44 -14.62
CA ILE A 172 9.92 30.64 -15.76
C ILE A 172 8.39 30.69 -15.72
N GLU A 173 7.77 31.32 -16.72
CA GLU A 173 6.32 31.59 -16.73
C GLU A 173 5.55 30.74 -17.78
N SER A 174 6.24 30.03 -18.69
CA SER A 174 5.55 29.17 -19.69
C SER A 174 6.33 27.90 -20.10
N ILE A 175 5.58 26.89 -20.60
CA ILE A 175 6.10 25.62 -21.16
C ILE A 175 6.99 25.87 -22.39
N ALA A 176 6.76 26.96 -23.13
CA ALA A 176 7.54 27.33 -24.30
C ALA A 176 8.92 27.87 -23.94
N ASP A 177 9.04 28.62 -22.84
CA ASP A 177 10.30 29.17 -22.35
C ASP A 177 11.22 28.07 -21.80
N MET A 178 10.61 27.03 -21.20
CA MET A 178 11.30 25.83 -20.74
C MET A 178 11.94 25.04 -21.91
N LYS A 179 11.36 25.12 -23.11
CA LYS A 179 11.89 24.44 -24.31
C LYS A 179 13.13 25.14 -24.88
N ARG A 180 13.14 26.48 -24.93
CA ARG A 180 14.30 27.27 -25.38
C ARG A 180 15.49 27.17 -24.43
N PHE A 181 15.24 27.19 -23.12
CA PHE A 181 16.26 27.03 -22.09
C PHE A 181 17.07 25.71 -22.23
N VAL A 182 16.40 24.65 -22.70
CA VAL A 182 16.97 23.32 -22.91
C VAL A 182 17.87 23.24 -24.17
N GLU A 183 17.73 24.16 -25.12
CA GLU A 183 18.50 24.18 -26.37
C GLU A 183 19.89 24.86 -26.21
N ASP A 184 20.05 25.78 -25.26
CA ASP A 184 21.25 26.62 -25.11
C ASP A 184 22.37 26.04 -24.21
N TYR A 185 22.13 24.96 -23.44
CA TYR A 185 23.11 24.41 -22.47
C TYR A 185 23.32 22.88 -22.58
N PRO A 186 24.48 22.39 -23.11
CA PRO A 186 24.71 20.97 -23.40
C PRO A 186 24.88 20.05 -22.18
N GLU A 187 25.35 20.54 -21.02
CA GLU A 187 25.42 19.74 -19.78
C GLU A 187 24.04 19.31 -19.27
N PHE A 188 23.00 20.04 -19.68
CA PHE A 188 21.62 19.70 -19.40
C PHE A 188 21.08 18.57 -20.29
N ARG A 189 21.82 17.94 -21.23
CA ARG A 189 21.27 16.88 -22.10
C ARG A 189 20.64 15.68 -21.35
N LYS A 190 21.21 15.24 -20.21
CA LYS A 190 20.59 14.21 -19.36
C LYS A 190 19.35 14.74 -18.63
N LEU A 191 19.38 16.00 -18.18
CA LEU A 191 18.24 16.65 -17.55
C LEU A 191 17.12 16.94 -18.56
N SER A 192 17.46 17.35 -19.79
CA SER A 192 16.62 17.57 -20.96
C SER A 192 15.86 16.32 -21.34
N GLY A 193 16.52 15.15 -21.34
CA GLY A 193 15.85 13.86 -21.55
C GLY A 193 14.81 13.56 -20.47
N ASN A 194 15.09 13.88 -19.20
CA ASN A 194 14.12 13.72 -18.11
C ASN A 194 12.99 14.76 -18.16
N VAL A 195 13.33 16.03 -18.38
CA VAL A 195 12.36 17.13 -18.52
C VAL A 195 11.44 16.87 -19.70
N SER A 196 11.96 16.45 -20.86
CA SER A 196 11.16 16.10 -22.03
C SER A 196 10.21 14.93 -21.74
N LYS A 197 10.66 13.89 -21.04
CA LYS A 197 9.78 12.80 -20.57
C LYS A 197 8.67 13.32 -19.67
N HIS A 198 9.00 14.09 -18.64
CA HIS A 198 8.01 14.62 -17.69
C HIS A 198 7.02 15.57 -18.36
N VAL A 199 7.48 16.49 -19.23
CA VAL A 199 6.61 17.40 -19.98
C VAL A 199 5.68 16.63 -20.91
N THR A 200 6.17 15.59 -21.60
CA THR A 200 5.35 14.74 -22.47
C THR A 200 4.30 13.99 -21.67
N LEU A 201 4.68 13.41 -20.53
CA LEU A 201 3.75 12.70 -19.64
C LEU A 201 2.69 13.64 -19.06
N VAL A 202 3.09 14.84 -18.58
CA VAL A 202 2.16 15.83 -18.05
C VAL A 202 1.21 16.34 -19.12
N GLY A 203 1.69 16.56 -20.35
CA GLY A 203 0.86 16.95 -21.48
C GLY A 203 -0.20 15.89 -21.81
N GLU A 204 0.18 14.61 -21.84
CA GLU A 204 -0.77 13.51 -22.07
C GLU A 204 -1.75 13.34 -20.91
N LEU A 205 -1.29 13.46 -19.65
CA LEU A 205 -2.18 13.44 -18.49
C LEU A 205 -3.21 14.57 -18.53
N SER A 206 -2.81 15.80 -18.90
CA SER A 206 -3.73 16.93 -19.06
C SER A 206 -4.79 16.63 -20.12
N ARG A 207 -4.37 16.09 -21.27
CA ARG A 207 -5.27 15.70 -22.36
C ARG A 207 -6.28 14.64 -21.92
N LEU A 208 -5.84 13.62 -21.17
CA LEU A 208 -6.70 12.55 -20.64
C LEU A 208 -7.70 13.07 -19.61
N VAL A 209 -7.28 13.98 -18.73
CA VAL A 209 -8.14 14.65 -17.73
C VAL A 209 -9.27 15.42 -18.40
N GLU A 210 -8.96 16.18 -19.45
CA GLU A 210 -9.95 16.93 -20.23
C GLU A 210 -10.89 16.03 -21.04
N GLN A 211 -10.35 15.00 -21.69
CA GLN A 211 -11.14 14.07 -22.51
C GLN A 211 -12.21 13.34 -21.69
N GLY A 212 -11.88 12.97 -20.45
CA GLY A 212 -12.76 12.20 -19.56
C GLY A 212 -13.62 13.04 -18.61
N ASN A 213 -13.55 14.38 -18.68
CA ASN A 213 -14.17 15.29 -17.70
C ASN A 213 -13.81 14.92 -16.24
N MET A 214 -12.54 14.54 -16.02
CA MET A 214 -12.09 13.93 -14.76
C MET A 214 -12.12 14.90 -13.58
N LEU A 215 -12.08 16.21 -13.84
CA LEU A 215 -12.19 17.25 -12.81
C LEU A 215 -13.57 17.26 -12.15
N GLU A 216 -14.65 17.26 -12.93
CA GLU A 216 -16.02 17.23 -12.39
C GLU A 216 -16.33 15.89 -11.70
N VAL A 217 -15.79 14.79 -12.23
CA VAL A 217 -15.87 13.48 -11.58
C VAL A 217 -15.19 13.52 -10.21
N SER A 218 -13.95 14.02 -10.15
CA SER A 218 -13.19 14.14 -8.91
C SER A 218 -13.88 15.06 -7.88
N GLU A 219 -14.43 16.19 -8.32
CA GLU A 219 -15.19 17.10 -7.45
C GLU A 219 -16.38 16.40 -6.80
N LEU A 220 -17.14 15.63 -7.57
CA LEU A 220 -18.26 14.86 -7.02
C LEU A 220 -17.79 13.74 -6.08
N GLU A 221 -16.69 13.05 -6.38
CA GLU A 221 -16.11 12.04 -5.50
C GLU A 221 -15.72 12.62 -4.14
N GLN A 222 -15.08 13.79 -4.14
CA GLN A 222 -14.72 14.51 -2.91
C GLN A 222 -15.97 14.95 -2.14
N SER A 223 -17.00 15.43 -2.84
CA SER A 223 -18.29 15.79 -2.23
C SER A 223 -18.93 14.57 -1.56
N LEU A 224 -19.09 13.46 -2.29
CA LEU A 224 -19.67 12.21 -1.78
C LEU A 224 -18.90 11.64 -0.58
N ALA A 225 -17.57 11.82 -0.54
CA ALA A 225 -16.74 11.31 0.54
C ALA A 225 -16.74 12.22 1.79
N CYS A 226 -16.82 13.54 1.61
CA CYS A 226 -16.44 14.50 2.65
C CYS A 226 -17.53 15.53 3.01
N THR A 227 -18.60 15.69 2.23
CA THR A 227 -19.62 16.73 2.43
C THR A 227 -21.01 16.13 2.63
N ASP A 228 -21.91 16.93 3.21
CA ASP A 228 -23.31 16.56 3.47
C ASP A 228 -24.27 17.29 2.51
N THR A 229 -24.14 17.01 1.21
CA THR A 229 -24.91 17.70 0.15
C THR A 229 -25.70 16.76 -0.75
N HIS A 230 -26.39 15.77 -0.16
CA HIS A 230 -27.14 14.71 -0.87
C HIS A 230 -27.90 15.15 -2.13
N ASN A 231 -28.75 16.19 -2.03
CA ASN A 231 -29.60 16.60 -3.15
C ASN A 231 -28.80 17.19 -4.33
N ASN A 232 -27.68 17.85 -4.03
CA ASN A 232 -26.78 18.38 -5.04
C ASN A 232 -25.95 17.24 -5.66
N ASP A 233 -25.41 16.36 -4.81
CA ASP A 233 -24.62 15.20 -5.23
C ASP A 233 -25.44 14.29 -6.14
N LEU A 234 -26.70 14.02 -5.79
CA LEU A 234 -27.59 13.17 -6.59
C LEU A 234 -27.86 13.77 -7.97
N LYS A 235 -28.12 15.08 -8.06
CA LYS A 235 -28.32 15.76 -9.35
C LYS A 235 -27.06 15.72 -10.22
N ASN A 236 -25.90 15.98 -9.61
CA ASN A 236 -24.62 15.93 -10.30
C ASN A 236 -24.27 14.50 -10.76
N LEU A 237 -24.59 13.50 -9.95
CA LEU A 237 -24.40 12.09 -10.27
C LEU A 237 -25.25 11.67 -11.48
N GLN A 238 -26.54 12.01 -11.49
CA GLN A 238 -27.43 11.72 -12.62
C GLN A 238 -26.95 12.39 -13.92
N ARG A 239 -26.44 13.62 -13.82
CA ARG A 239 -25.86 14.37 -14.94
C ARG A 239 -24.60 13.69 -15.49
N LEU A 240 -23.69 13.26 -14.63
CA LEU A 240 -22.43 12.62 -15.02
C LEU A 240 -22.63 11.20 -15.58
N ILE A 241 -23.57 10.42 -15.04
CA ILE A 241 -23.91 9.09 -15.59
C ILE A 241 -24.44 9.21 -17.03
N SER A 242 -25.26 10.22 -17.29
CA SER A 242 -25.84 10.48 -18.62
C SER A 242 -24.85 11.06 -19.63
N SER A 243 -23.65 11.46 -19.18
CA SER A 243 -22.64 12.03 -20.06
C SER A 243 -21.90 10.93 -20.84
N PRO A 244 -21.79 11.02 -22.18
CA PRO A 244 -21.01 10.08 -22.97
C PRO A 244 -19.49 10.33 -22.84
N LYS A 245 -19.07 11.46 -22.27
CA LYS A 245 -17.65 11.79 -22.07
C LYS A 245 -17.04 11.05 -20.87
N VAL A 246 -17.88 10.66 -19.91
CA VAL A 246 -17.43 9.98 -18.70
C VAL A 246 -17.31 8.48 -19.01
N ASN A 247 -16.17 7.90 -18.66
CA ASN A 247 -15.94 6.46 -18.79
C ASN A 247 -16.85 5.65 -17.85
N GLU A 248 -17.21 4.44 -18.29
CA GLU A 248 -18.10 3.52 -17.56
C GLU A 248 -17.56 3.21 -16.15
N ALA A 249 -16.26 2.99 -16.01
CA ALA A 249 -15.61 2.73 -14.73
C ALA A 249 -15.81 3.86 -13.71
N SER A 250 -15.75 5.14 -14.12
CA SER A 250 -16.00 6.24 -13.18
C SER A 250 -17.47 6.38 -12.84
N LYS A 251 -18.38 6.03 -13.77
CA LYS A 251 -19.83 5.99 -13.48
C LYS A 251 -20.14 4.96 -12.38
N ILE A 252 -19.58 3.76 -12.50
CA ILE A 252 -19.72 2.71 -11.47
C ILE A 252 -19.14 3.20 -10.14
N ARG A 253 -17.89 3.71 -10.15
CA ARG A 253 -17.22 4.19 -8.94
C ARG A 253 -18.02 5.27 -8.21
N LEU A 254 -18.57 6.22 -8.94
CA LEU A 254 -19.43 7.28 -8.37
C LEU A 254 -20.69 6.71 -7.70
N VAL A 255 -21.36 5.75 -8.34
CA VAL A 255 -22.54 5.09 -7.77
C VAL A 255 -22.18 4.24 -6.55
N GLN A 256 -21.03 3.55 -6.56
CA GLN A 256 -20.52 2.82 -5.40
C GLN A 256 -20.23 3.75 -4.22
N LEU A 257 -19.59 4.90 -4.45
CA LEU A 257 -19.36 5.90 -3.41
C LEU A 257 -20.67 6.45 -2.84
N TYR A 258 -21.65 6.74 -3.70
CA TYR A 258 -22.99 7.14 -3.28
C TYR A 258 -23.67 6.05 -2.44
N ALA A 259 -23.57 4.78 -2.86
CA ALA A 259 -24.12 3.65 -2.12
C ALA A 259 -23.49 3.52 -0.73
N LEU A 260 -22.16 3.58 -0.63
CA LEU A 260 -21.44 3.52 0.65
C LEU A 260 -21.78 4.70 1.57
N ARG A 261 -21.92 5.90 1.02
CA ARG A 261 -22.20 7.11 1.82
C ARG A 261 -23.65 7.15 2.32
N TYR A 262 -24.60 6.85 1.44
CA TYR A 262 -26.03 7.05 1.69
C TYR A 262 -26.82 5.75 1.88
N GLU A 263 -26.15 4.61 2.13
CA GLU A 263 -26.78 3.30 2.35
C GLU A 263 -27.95 3.35 3.35
N LYS A 264 -27.78 4.09 4.45
CA LYS A 264 -28.75 4.19 5.56
C LYS A 264 -29.68 5.39 5.43
N PHE A 265 -29.59 6.16 4.36
CA PHE A 265 -30.39 7.37 4.17
C PHE A 265 -31.77 7.01 3.63
N GLN A 266 -32.84 7.43 4.30
CA GLN A 266 -34.21 7.01 3.96
C GLN A 266 -34.66 7.42 2.55
N ALA A 267 -34.12 8.52 2.01
CA ALA A 267 -34.41 9.01 0.66
C ALA A 267 -33.29 8.71 -0.34
N HIS A 268 -32.53 7.63 -0.12
CA HIS A 268 -31.50 7.21 -1.07
C HIS A 268 -32.12 6.80 -2.41
N ALA A 269 -31.48 7.19 -3.50
CA ALA A 269 -31.97 6.97 -4.87
C ALA A 269 -31.26 5.81 -5.58
N LEU A 270 -30.65 4.88 -4.83
CA LEU A 270 -29.77 3.83 -5.36
C LEU A 270 -30.43 2.97 -6.47
N PRO A 271 -31.68 2.48 -6.33
CA PRO A 271 -32.31 1.71 -7.40
C PRO A 271 -32.44 2.50 -8.71
N SER A 272 -32.80 3.78 -8.62
CA SER A 272 -32.93 4.65 -9.81
C SER A 272 -31.58 4.94 -10.49
N LEU A 273 -30.48 4.97 -9.72
CA LEU A 273 -29.13 5.14 -10.25
C LEU A 273 -28.65 3.89 -10.97
N ILE A 274 -28.96 2.71 -10.44
CA ILE A 274 -28.68 1.43 -11.09
C ILE A 274 -29.43 1.33 -12.42
N ASP A 275 -30.71 1.67 -12.45
CA ASP A 275 -31.50 1.72 -13.70
C ASP A 275 -30.90 2.70 -14.71
N LEU A 276 -30.36 3.83 -14.24
CA LEU A 276 -29.72 4.81 -15.09
C LEU A 276 -28.39 4.28 -15.66
N LEU A 277 -27.62 3.49 -14.91
CA LEU A 277 -26.42 2.82 -15.44
C LEU A 277 -26.77 1.83 -16.55
N TYR A 278 -27.81 1.01 -16.37
CA TYR A 278 -28.30 0.09 -17.42
C TYR A 278 -28.71 0.83 -18.69
N LYS A 279 -29.43 1.94 -18.55
CA LYS A 279 -29.84 2.79 -19.69
C LYS A 279 -28.65 3.40 -20.44
N ASN A 280 -27.50 3.54 -19.77
CA ASN A 280 -26.26 4.08 -20.35
C ASN A 280 -25.31 2.98 -20.86
N GLY A 281 -25.78 1.74 -21.02
CA GLY A 281 -25.07 0.67 -21.74
C GLY A 281 -24.18 -0.22 -20.88
N LEU A 282 -24.19 -0.07 -19.55
CA LEU A 282 -23.41 -0.93 -18.66
C LEU A 282 -24.09 -2.29 -18.49
N SER A 283 -23.28 -3.36 -18.50
CA SER A 283 -23.79 -4.72 -18.36
C SER A 283 -24.06 -5.10 -16.90
N GLU A 284 -24.96 -6.05 -16.69
CA GLU A 284 -25.29 -6.59 -15.36
C GLU A 284 -24.06 -7.15 -14.63
N ARG A 285 -23.10 -7.71 -15.38
CA ARG A 285 -21.85 -8.24 -14.83
C ARG A 285 -20.92 -7.15 -14.29
N GLU A 286 -21.04 -5.92 -14.76
CA GLU A 286 -20.19 -4.79 -14.32
C GLU A 286 -20.83 -4.01 -13.15
N ILE A 287 -22.14 -4.17 -12.97
CA ILE A 287 -22.92 -3.49 -11.93
C ILE A 287 -23.09 -4.38 -10.69
N ALA A 288 -23.14 -5.70 -10.87
CA ALA A 288 -23.27 -6.71 -9.80
C ALA A 288 -21.99 -6.83 -8.95
#